data_AF-K0B896-F1
#
_entry.id   AF-K0B896-F1
#
_cell.length_a   1.000
_cell.length_b   1.000
_cell.length_c   1.000
_cell.angle_alpha   90.00
_cell.angle_beta   90.00
_cell.angle_gamma   90.00
#
_symmetry.space_group_name_H-M   'P 1'
#
loop_
_entity.id
_entity.type
_entity.pdbx_description
1 polymer ?
#
loop_
_entity_poly.entity_id
_entity_poly.type
_entity_poly.pdbx_seq_one_letter_code
_entity_poly.pdbx_strand_id
1 'polypeptide(L)'
;MERYLLHFKNEKYLPQNCRELAHRARDLVNDMDVSVRLARVATKFIEFDVAAEKKDLDPLLEKLSPIGEIDNVRHVVEEHIDKEKGITDGIFYFNNERFWECHEAFEGVWNQCYGREKELVQGIILVAVAFAHQQENEESIGIGMLHRALEKLGTSPSTYHSIDIDRIRKNVIDMQQSKKLTRFEI
;
A
#
# COMPACT_ATOMS: atom_id res chain seq x y z
N MET A 1 8.81 20.78 0.79
CA MET A 1 8.74 19.45 0.17
C MET A 1 7.45 18.76 0.54
N GLU A 2 6.69 18.40 -0.47
CA GLU A 2 5.45 17.62 -0.41
C GLU A 2 5.75 16.13 -0.60
N ARG A 3 4.83 15.24 -0.21
CA ARG A 3 5.02 13.78 -0.31
C ARG A 3 4.31 13.25 -1.55
N TYR A 4 5.00 12.47 -2.37
CA TYR A 4 4.44 11.86 -3.57
C TYR A 4 4.69 10.34 -3.58
N LEU A 5 3.75 9.59 -4.13
CA LEU A 5 3.92 8.20 -4.52
C LEU A 5 4.06 8.15 -6.04
N LEU A 6 5.22 7.71 -6.51
CA LEU A 6 5.51 7.58 -7.94
C LEU A 6 5.44 6.10 -8.31
N HIS A 7 4.56 5.74 -9.24
CA HIS A 7 4.40 4.36 -9.72
C HIS A 7 5.03 4.21 -11.10
N PHE A 8 6.07 3.41 -11.20
CA PHE A 8 6.70 3.03 -12.45
C PHE A 8 6.29 1.61 -12.83
N LYS A 9 6.06 1.32 -14.11
CA LYS A 9 5.71 -0.03 -14.57
C LYS A 9 6.80 -1.03 -14.15
N ASN A 10 6.37 -2.17 -13.61
CA ASN A 10 7.26 -3.26 -13.24
C ASN A 10 7.17 -4.38 -14.26
N GLU A 11 8.30 -4.69 -14.89
CA GLU A 11 8.41 -5.78 -15.85
C GLU A 11 9.15 -7.02 -15.30
N LYS A 12 9.91 -6.86 -14.21
CA LYS A 12 10.88 -7.90 -13.80
C LYS A 12 11.28 -7.93 -12.32
N TYR A 13 11.06 -6.85 -11.57
CA TYR A 13 11.54 -6.77 -10.20
C TYR A 13 10.62 -7.50 -9.26
N LEU A 14 11.21 -8.05 -8.21
CA LEU A 14 10.50 -8.69 -7.11
C LEU A 14 10.68 -7.85 -5.84
N PRO A 15 9.89 -8.07 -4.78
CA PRO A 15 10.07 -7.38 -3.50
C PRO A 15 11.51 -7.37 -3.00
N GLN A 16 12.29 -8.43 -3.22
CA GLN A 16 13.71 -8.52 -2.84
C GLN A 16 14.57 -7.39 -3.42
N ASN A 17 14.16 -6.78 -4.53
CA ASN A 17 14.87 -5.68 -5.17
C ASN A 17 14.54 -4.30 -4.57
N CYS A 18 13.61 -4.19 -3.62
CA CYS A 18 13.12 -2.91 -3.08
C CYS A 18 14.25 -1.97 -2.61
N ARG A 19 15.22 -2.51 -1.86
CA ARG A 19 16.34 -1.71 -1.32
C ARG A 19 17.29 -1.25 -2.41
N GLU A 20 17.64 -2.16 -3.33
CA GLU A 20 18.48 -1.84 -4.48
C GLU A 20 17.85 -0.74 -5.34
N LEU A 21 16.55 -0.86 -5.62
CA LEU A 21 15.78 0.14 -6.38
C LEU A 21 15.75 1.49 -5.67
N ALA A 22 15.52 1.52 -4.36
CA ALA A 22 15.56 2.75 -3.57
C ALA A 22 16.95 3.39 -3.59
N HIS A 23 18.03 2.60 -3.50
CA HIS A 23 19.40 3.11 -3.63
C HIS A 23 19.67 3.67 -5.02
N ARG A 24 19.33 2.92 -6.07
CA ARG A 24 19.49 3.36 -7.45
C ARG A 24 18.73 4.65 -7.75
N ALA A 25 17.51 4.78 -7.24
CA ALA A 25 16.73 6.00 -7.35
C ALA A 25 17.41 7.19 -6.66
N ARG A 26 17.94 7.00 -5.44
CA ARG A 26 18.73 8.04 -4.74
C ARG A 26 19.99 8.45 -5.50
N ASP A 27 20.69 7.49 -6.11
CA ASP A 27 21.89 7.77 -6.89
C ASP A 27 21.58 8.59 -8.14
N LEU A 28 20.46 8.31 -8.82
CA LEU A 28 20.03 9.05 -10.02
C LEU A 28 19.67 10.50 -9.73
N VAL A 29 19.20 10.80 -8.52
CA VAL A 29 18.68 12.12 -8.12
C VAL A 29 19.59 12.81 -7.11
N ASN A 30 20.84 12.37 -6.99
CA ASN A 30 21.77 12.84 -5.94
C ASN A 30 22.15 14.33 -6.03
N ASP A 31 21.88 14.96 -7.18
CA ASP A 31 22.11 16.37 -7.50
C ASP A 31 20.81 17.20 -7.40
N MET A 32 19.70 16.60 -6.97
CA MET A 32 18.41 17.24 -6.77
C MET A 32 18.10 17.42 -5.27
N ASP A 33 17.33 18.46 -4.93
CA ASP A 33 16.78 18.65 -3.58
C ASP A 33 15.49 17.82 -3.39
N VAL A 34 15.63 16.50 -3.48
CA VAL A 34 14.54 15.52 -3.33
C VAL A 34 14.97 14.38 -2.42
N SER A 35 14.01 13.75 -1.74
CA SER A 35 14.27 12.61 -0.86
C SER A 35 13.50 11.39 -1.33
N VAL A 36 14.20 10.32 -1.71
CA VAL A 36 13.59 9.00 -1.94
C VAL A 36 13.64 8.19 -0.66
N ARG A 37 12.48 7.96 -0.03
CA ARG A 37 12.38 7.31 1.29
C ARG A 37 12.51 5.81 1.19
N LEU A 38 11.70 5.18 0.34
CA LEU A 38 11.66 3.74 0.14
C LEU A 38 11.17 3.41 -1.26
N ALA A 39 11.25 2.12 -1.60
CA ALA A 39 10.56 1.56 -2.76
C ALA A 39 9.71 0.37 -2.32
N ARG A 40 8.50 0.23 -2.88
CA ARG A 40 7.65 -0.97 -2.77
C ARG A 40 7.54 -1.61 -4.14
N VAL A 41 7.67 -2.94 -4.21
CA VAL A 41 7.60 -3.67 -5.49
C VAL A 41 6.34 -4.52 -5.54
N ALA A 42 5.36 -4.06 -6.32
CA ALA A 42 4.15 -4.79 -6.67
C ALA A 42 4.39 -5.65 -7.92
N THR A 43 3.43 -6.52 -8.29
CA THR A 43 3.54 -7.30 -9.54
C THR A 43 3.64 -6.39 -10.77
N LYS A 44 2.82 -5.33 -10.81
CA LYS A 44 2.65 -4.50 -12.02
C LYS A 44 3.40 -3.17 -11.96
N PHE A 45 3.85 -2.74 -10.78
CA PHE A 45 4.53 -1.46 -10.60
C PHE A 45 5.57 -1.49 -9.47
N ILE A 46 6.48 -0.53 -9.52
CA ILE A 46 7.39 -0.13 -8.45
C ILE A 46 6.87 1.21 -7.94
N GLU A 47 6.61 1.31 -6.65
CA GLU A 47 6.27 2.57 -6.00
C GLU A 47 7.52 3.16 -5.34
N PHE A 48 7.78 4.44 -5.58
CA PHE A 48 8.70 5.24 -4.78
C PHE A 48 7.91 6.22 -3.92
N ASP A 49 8.14 6.18 -2.61
CA ASP A 49 7.68 7.22 -1.68
C ASP A 49 8.74 8.30 -1.60
N VAL A 50 8.42 9.47 -2.12
CA VAL A 50 9.36 10.57 -2.28
C VAL A 50 8.86 11.84 -1.60
N ALA A 51 9.80 12.68 -1.17
CA ALA A 51 9.52 14.06 -0.81
C ALA A 51 10.20 14.99 -1.82
N ALA A 52 9.43 15.87 -2.44
CA ALA A 52 9.92 16.81 -3.46
C ALA A 52 9.07 18.09 -3.46
N GLU A 53 9.61 19.19 -3.97
CA GLU A 53 8.78 20.35 -4.35
C GLU A 53 8.04 20.06 -5.66
N LYS A 54 6.84 20.61 -5.84
CA LYS A 54 6.04 20.39 -7.06
C LYS A 54 6.79 20.77 -8.35
N LYS A 55 7.61 21.83 -8.29
CA LYS A 55 8.41 22.31 -9.44
C LYS A 55 9.49 21.33 -9.89
N ASP A 56 9.92 20.41 -9.00
CA ASP A 56 11.01 19.47 -9.24
C ASP A 56 10.48 18.09 -9.68
N LEU A 57 9.16 17.93 -9.82
CA LEU A 57 8.53 16.65 -10.14
C LEU A 57 8.84 16.19 -11.58
N ASP A 58 8.72 17.05 -12.59
CA ASP A 58 9.02 16.65 -13.97
C ASP A 58 10.50 16.27 -14.16
N PRO A 59 11.49 17.06 -13.66
CA PRO A 59 12.89 16.64 -13.69
C PRO A 59 13.15 15.34 -12.92
N LEU A 60 12.47 15.12 -11.80
CA LEU A 60 12.58 13.90 -11.00
C LEU A 60 12.12 12.68 -11.81
N LEU A 61 10.97 12.78 -12.48
CA LEU A 61 10.44 11.72 -13.33
C LEU A 61 11.37 11.40 -14.51
N GLU A 62 11.96 12.42 -15.13
CA GLU A 62 12.96 12.25 -16.19
C GLU A 62 14.19 11.49 -15.68
N LYS A 63 14.73 11.90 -14.52
CA LYS A 63 15.87 11.25 -13.88
C LYS A 63 15.62 9.78 -13.49
N LEU A 64 14.39 9.44 -13.11
CA LEU A 64 14.00 8.09 -12.73
C LEU A 64 13.58 7.20 -13.91
N SER A 65 13.41 7.76 -15.11
CA SER A 65 13.04 7.01 -16.33
C SER A 65 13.92 5.78 -16.66
N PRO A 66 15.22 5.72 -16.29
CA PRO A 66 16.00 4.49 -16.48
C PRO A 66 15.56 3.30 -15.60
N ILE A 67 14.75 3.53 -14.57
CA ILE A 67 14.18 2.48 -13.71
C ILE A 67 12.98 1.81 -14.39
N GLY A 68 12.13 2.60 -15.04
CA GLY A 68 10.93 2.14 -15.74
C GLY A 68 10.15 3.30 -16.35
N GLU A 69 9.07 2.97 -17.07
CA GLU A 69 8.11 3.96 -17.58
C GLU A 69 7.19 4.41 -16.44
N ILE A 70 6.92 5.71 -16.34
CA ILE A 70 5.96 6.24 -15.37
C ILE A 70 4.54 5.78 -15.71
N ASP A 71 3.79 5.33 -14.72
CA ASP A 71 2.40 4.87 -14.85
C ASP A 71 1.44 5.82 -14.13
N ASN A 72 1.77 6.18 -12.89
CA ASN A 72 0.93 7.04 -12.05
C ASN A 72 1.78 7.89 -11.10
N VAL A 73 1.30 9.09 -10.79
CA VAL A 73 1.87 9.97 -9.77
C VAL A 73 0.76 10.42 -8.85
N ARG A 74 0.91 10.17 -7.55
CA ARG A 74 -0.06 10.59 -6.54
C ARG A 74 0.57 11.56 -5.55
N HIS A 75 -0.06 12.71 -5.36
CA HIS A 75 0.25 13.61 -4.26
C HIS A 75 -0.42 13.10 -2.98
N VAL A 76 0.36 12.88 -1.92
CA VAL A 76 -0.16 12.40 -0.64
C VAL A 76 -0.54 13.60 0.21
N VAL A 77 -1.83 13.88 0.26
CA VAL A 77 -2.42 14.91 1.12
C VAL A 77 -3.55 14.32 1.95
N GLU A 78 -3.81 14.93 3.11
CA GLU A 78 -4.96 14.57 3.93
C GLU A 78 -6.22 15.11 3.25
N GLU A 79 -6.96 14.22 2.56
CA GLU A 79 -8.22 14.56 1.93
C GLU A 79 -9.39 14.21 2.84
N HIS A 80 -10.36 15.13 2.96
CA HIS A 80 -11.65 14.79 3.55
C HIS A 80 -12.48 14.05 2.50
N ILE A 81 -12.38 12.73 2.50
CA ILE A 81 -13.09 11.85 1.56
C ILE A 81 -14.38 11.36 2.21
N ASP A 82 -15.48 11.42 1.46
CA ASP A 82 -16.73 10.77 1.83
C ASP A 82 -16.51 9.27 2.10
N LYS A 83 -17.20 8.74 3.11
CA LYS A 83 -17.00 7.35 3.55
C LYS A 83 -17.20 6.31 2.45
N GLU A 84 -18.25 6.43 1.62
CA GLU A 84 -18.52 5.47 0.55
C GLU A 84 -17.45 5.54 -0.54
N LYS A 85 -16.97 6.75 -0.83
CA LYS A 85 -15.84 6.95 -1.74
C LYS A 85 -14.57 6.32 -1.19
N GLY A 86 -14.25 6.53 0.09
CA GLY A 86 -13.07 5.92 0.72
C GLY A 86 -13.10 4.39 0.69
N ILE A 87 -14.28 3.78 0.87
CA ILE A 87 -14.47 2.33 0.75
C ILE A 87 -14.24 1.88 -0.69
N THR A 88 -14.84 2.56 -1.66
CA THR A 88 -14.71 2.22 -3.09
C THR A 88 -13.26 2.34 -3.56
N ASP A 89 -12.59 3.43 -3.19
CA ASP A 89 -11.17 3.66 -3.51
C ASP A 89 -10.29 2.63 -2.82
N GLY A 90 -10.55 2.31 -1.55
CA GLY A 90 -9.82 1.29 -0.80
C GLY A 90 -9.88 -0.10 -1.44
N ILE A 91 -11.06 -0.53 -1.88
CA ILE A 91 -11.24 -1.79 -2.62
C ILE A 91 -10.46 -1.76 -3.94
N PHE A 92 -10.59 -0.68 -4.71
CA PHE A 92 -9.87 -0.51 -5.97
C PHE A 92 -8.35 -0.61 -5.75
N TYR A 93 -7.82 0.06 -4.74
CA TYR A 93 -6.39 0.04 -4.45
C TYR A 93 -5.91 -1.33 -3.98
N PHE A 94 -6.65 -2.00 -3.08
CA PHE A 94 -6.29 -3.34 -2.62
C PHE A 94 -6.18 -4.33 -3.79
N ASN A 95 -7.19 -4.33 -4.67
CA ASN A 95 -7.28 -5.26 -5.80
C ASN A 95 -6.23 -4.97 -6.89
N ASN A 96 -5.63 -3.78 -6.86
CA ASN A 96 -4.51 -3.39 -7.75
C ASN A 96 -3.15 -3.42 -7.06
N GLU A 97 -3.02 -4.05 -5.88
CA GLU A 97 -1.79 -4.11 -5.09
C GLU A 97 -1.24 -2.74 -4.63
N ARG A 98 -2.08 -1.70 -4.67
CA ARG A 98 -1.78 -0.35 -4.19
C ARG A 98 -2.01 -0.26 -2.68
N PHE A 99 -1.33 -1.11 -1.93
CA PHE A 99 -1.67 -1.39 -0.53
C PHE A 99 -1.46 -0.20 0.41
N TRP A 100 -0.47 0.67 0.14
CA TRP A 100 -0.29 1.88 0.93
C TRP A 100 -1.45 2.88 0.73
N GLU A 101 -1.93 3.01 -0.50
CA GLU A 101 -3.05 3.91 -0.82
C GLU A 101 -4.39 3.32 -0.37
N CYS A 102 -4.52 1.99 -0.41
CA CYS A 102 -5.59 1.27 0.25
C CYS A 102 -5.63 1.60 1.75
N HIS A 103 -4.48 1.56 2.42
CA HIS A 103 -4.35 1.94 3.82
C HIS A 103 -4.84 3.38 4.06
N GLU A 104 -4.35 4.35 3.27
CA GLU A 104 -4.73 5.76 3.43
C GLU A 104 -6.23 5.99 3.15
N ALA A 105 -6.80 5.33 2.14
CA ALA A 105 -8.24 5.42 1.84
C ALA A 105 -9.10 4.87 2.99
N PHE A 106 -8.75 3.69 3.52
CA PHE A 106 -9.48 3.13 4.66
C PHE A 106 -9.18 3.85 5.98
N GLU A 107 -8.05 4.53 6.14
CA GLU A 107 -7.81 5.42 7.30
C GLU A 107 -8.82 6.58 7.31
N GLY A 108 -9.08 7.19 6.16
CA GLY A 108 -10.13 8.20 6.00
C GLY A 108 -11.53 7.69 6.38
N VAL A 109 -11.85 6.44 6.02
CA VAL A 109 -13.08 5.74 6.44
C VAL A 109 -13.09 5.49 7.95
N TRP A 110 -11.97 4.98 8.49
CA TRP A 110 -11.80 4.61 9.89
C TRP A 110 -11.98 5.82 10.84
N ASN A 111 -11.53 7.00 10.41
CA ASN A 111 -11.72 8.25 11.14
C ASN A 111 -13.20 8.60 11.35
N GLN A 112 -14.08 8.18 10.43
CA GLN A 112 -15.52 8.40 10.47
C GLN A 112 -16.30 7.27 11.17
N CYS A 113 -15.63 6.16 11.51
CA CYS A 113 -16.24 4.98 12.12
C CYS A 113 -16.19 5.02 13.66
N TYR A 114 -17.13 4.32 14.29
CA TYR A 114 -17.21 4.13 15.74
C TYR A 114 -17.48 2.67 16.11
N GLY A 115 -17.22 2.32 17.37
CA GLY A 115 -17.54 0.99 17.92
C GLY A 115 -16.99 -0.16 17.07
N ARG A 116 -17.84 -1.16 16.81
CA ARG A 116 -17.45 -2.39 16.12
C ARG A 116 -17.02 -2.15 14.66
N GLU A 117 -17.62 -1.19 13.99
CA GLU A 117 -17.24 -0.83 12.63
C GLU A 117 -15.80 -0.31 12.58
N LYS A 118 -15.43 0.57 13.53
CA LYS A 118 -14.07 1.12 13.62
C LYS A 118 -13.03 0.02 13.78
N GLU A 119 -13.33 -1.00 14.59
CA GLU A 119 -12.45 -2.17 14.72
C GLU A 119 -12.38 -2.98 13.42
N LEU A 120 -13.51 -3.24 12.78
CA LEU A 120 -13.55 -4.00 11.53
C LEU A 120 -12.73 -3.33 10.42
N VAL A 121 -12.91 -2.01 10.22
CA VAL A 121 -12.12 -1.24 9.24
C VAL A 121 -10.64 -1.24 9.61
N GLN A 122 -10.30 -1.17 10.90
CA GLN A 122 -8.92 -1.31 11.36
C GLN A 122 -8.33 -2.69 11.00
N GLY A 123 -9.14 -3.75 11.04
CA GLY A 123 -8.75 -5.07 10.58
C GLY A 123 -8.38 -5.08 9.09
N ILE A 124 -9.20 -4.45 8.24
CA ILE A 124 -8.93 -4.32 6.79
C ILE A 124 -7.64 -3.54 6.54
N ILE A 125 -7.45 -2.41 7.25
CA ILE A 125 -6.22 -1.62 7.21
C ILE A 125 -4.99 -2.48 7.53
N LEU A 126 -5.04 -3.28 8.60
CA LEU A 126 -3.90 -4.12 9.01
C LEU A 126 -3.57 -5.19 7.96
N VAL A 127 -4.56 -5.70 7.22
CA VAL A 127 -4.30 -6.61 6.08
C VAL A 127 -3.60 -5.88 4.95
N ALA A 128 -4.03 -4.66 4.59
CA ALA A 128 -3.34 -3.86 3.57
C ALA A 128 -1.88 -3.55 3.97
N VAL A 129 -1.66 -3.14 5.23
CA VAL A 129 -0.31 -2.90 5.77
C VAL A 129 0.56 -4.15 5.73
N ALA A 130 0.00 -5.34 6.00
CA ALA A 130 0.74 -6.59 5.88
C ALA A 130 1.30 -6.81 4.47
N PHE A 131 0.50 -6.53 3.44
CA PHE A 131 0.95 -6.64 2.06
C PHE A 131 1.89 -5.51 1.63
N ALA A 132 1.75 -4.29 2.18
CA ALA A 132 2.74 -3.23 1.97
C ALA A 132 4.13 -3.65 2.47
N HIS A 133 4.23 -4.27 3.66
CA HIS A 133 5.48 -4.86 4.14
C HIS A 133 5.98 -5.98 3.23
N GLN A 134 5.09 -6.81 2.66
CA GLN A 134 5.52 -7.82 1.68
C GLN A 134 6.21 -7.18 0.47
N GLN A 135 5.70 -6.06 -0.04
CA GLN A 135 6.29 -5.32 -1.16
C GLN A 135 7.64 -4.67 -0.82
N GLU A 136 7.91 -4.47 0.47
CA GLU A 136 9.18 -3.97 1.02
C GLU A 136 10.17 -5.10 1.38
N ASN A 137 9.88 -6.35 0.98
CA ASN A 137 10.66 -7.54 1.35
C ASN A 137 10.68 -7.83 2.86
N GLU A 138 9.59 -7.49 3.56
CA GLU A 138 9.42 -7.65 5.00
C GLU A 138 8.22 -8.56 5.30
N GLU A 139 8.09 -9.67 4.56
CA GLU A 139 6.96 -10.59 4.68
C GLU A 139 6.76 -11.12 6.10
N SER A 140 7.84 -11.35 6.86
CA SER A 140 7.75 -11.78 8.26
C SER A 140 7.07 -10.73 9.16
N ILE A 141 7.29 -9.44 8.91
CA ILE A 141 6.62 -8.34 9.60
C ILE A 141 5.14 -8.32 9.21
N GLY A 142 4.84 -8.47 7.92
CA GLY A 142 3.47 -8.54 7.42
C GLY A 142 2.68 -9.70 8.03
N ILE A 143 3.26 -10.90 8.11
CA ILE A 143 2.66 -12.06 8.81
C ILE A 143 2.40 -11.74 10.29
N GLY A 144 3.30 -10.99 10.95
CA GLY A 144 3.09 -10.53 12.32
C GLY A 144 1.88 -9.62 12.50
N MET A 145 1.54 -8.81 11.48
CA MET A 145 0.35 -7.94 11.52
C MET A 145 -0.96 -8.71 11.42
N LEU A 146 -0.96 -9.89 10.77
CA LEU A 146 -2.15 -10.69 10.55
C LEU A 146 -2.85 -11.14 11.85
N HIS A 147 -2.11 -11.31 12.95
CA HIS A 147 -2.71 -11.66 14.24
C HIS A 147 -3.63 -10.55 14.74
N ARG A 148 -3.13 -9.31 14.73
CA ARG A 148 -3.90 -8.12 15.10
C ARG A 148 -5.05 -7.88 14.13
N ALA A 149 -4.84 -8.13 12.83
CA ALA A 149 -5.91 -8.04 11.84
C ALA A 149 -7.07 -8.98 12.19
N LEU A 150 -6.79 -10.26 12.47
CA LEU A 150 -7.81 -11.26 12.78
C LEU A 150 -8.60 -10.91 14.06
N GLU A 151 -7.93 -10.45 15.11
CA GLU A 151 -8.58 -9.97 16.34
C GLU A 151 -9.60 -8.85 16.02
N LYS A 152 -9.21 -7.92 15.16
CA LYS A 152 -10.03 -6.77 14.78
C LYS A 152 -11.20 -7.15 13.87
N LEU A 153 -10.98 -8.02 12.90
CA LEU A 153 -12.06 -8.58 12.05
C LEU A 153 -13.09 -9.37 12.87
N GLY A 154 -12.65 -10.02 13.95
CA GLY A 154 -13.50 -10.82 14.85
C GLY A 154 -13.99 -12.12 14.24
N THR A 155 -15.06 -12.68 14.81
CA THR A 155 -15.45 -14.08 14.55
C THR A 155 -16.82 -14.25 13.87
N SER A 156 -17.70 -13.26 13.95
CA SER A 156 -19.02 -13.33 13.32
C SER A 156 -18.93 -13.26 11.80
N PRO A 157 -19.64 -14.14 11.07
CA PRO A 157 -19.86 -13.97 9.64
C PRO A 157 -20.38 -12.58 9.31
N SER A 158 -19.73 -11.86 8.39
CA SER A 158 -20.19 -10.54 7.99
C SER A 158 -19.70 -10.11 6.61
N THR A 159 -20.44 -9.17 6.04
CA THR A 159 -20.02 -8.35 4.92
C THR A 159 -19.85 -6.93 5.41
N TYR A 160 -18.88 -6.20 4.87
CA TYR A 160 -18.76 -4.76 5.05
C TYR A 160 -18.89 -4.09 3.69
N HIS A 161 -20.06 -3.51 3.41
CA HIS A 161 -20.45 -3.08 2.06
C HIS A 161 -20.31 -4.27 1.09
N SER A 162 -19.49 -4.15 0.04
CA SER A 162 -19.21 -5.23 -0.90
C SER A 162 -18.07 -6.17 -0.48
N ILE A 163 -17.42 -5.93 0.66
CA ILE A 163 -16.27 -6.71 1.12
C ILE A 163 -16.74 -7.94 1.90
N ASP A 164 -16.31 -9.12 1.45
CA ASP A 164 -16.51 -10.38 2.16
C ASP A 164 -15.46 -10.55 3.27
N ILE A 165 -15.87 -10.24 4.51
CA ILE A 165 -14.98 -10.30 5.68
C ILE A 165 -14.62 -11.74 6.03
N ASP A 166 -15.49 -12.70 5.73
CA ASP A 166 -15.26 -14.11 6.00
C ASP A 166 -14.18 -14.67 5.10
N ARG A 167 -14.19 -14.25 3.83
CA ARG A 167 -13.12 -14.56 2.89
C ARG A 167 -11.78 -13.97 3.35
N ILE A 168 -11.77 -12.71 3.79
CA ILE A 168 -10.55 -12.09 4.35
C ILE A 168 -10.04 -12.92 5.53
N ARG A 169 -10.91 -13.25 6.50
CA ARG A 169 -10.52 -14.03 7.69
C ARG A 169 -9.93 -15.39 7.34
N LYS A 170 -10.55 -16.14 6.41
CA LYS A 170 -10.02 -17.43 5.94
C LYS A 170 -8.64 -17.26 5.34
N ASN A 171 -8.46 -16.30 4.43
CA ASN A 171 -7.16 -16.02 3.82
C ASN A 171 -6.11 -15.64 4.88
N VAL A 172 -6.47 -14.80 5.85
CA VAL A 172 -5.58 -14.39 6.94
C VAL A 172 -5.14 -15.60 7.78
N ILE A 173 -6.06 -16.50 8.14
CA ILE A 173 -5.75 -17.72 8.88
C ILE A 173 -4.81 -18.62 8.08
N ASP A 174 -5.12 -18.85 6.80
CA ASP A 174 -4.31 -19.70 5.93
C ASP A 174 -2.89 -19.15 5.78
N MET A 175 -2.76 -17.84 5.56
CA MET A 175 -1.46 -17.16 5.45
C MET A 175 -0.64 -17.22 6.75
N GLN A 176 -1.29 -17.10 7.91
CA GLN A 176 -0.62 -17.27 9.21
C GLN A 176 -0.09 -18.70 9.39
N GLN A 177 -0.88 -19.71 9.02
CA GLN A 177 -0.50 -21.11 9.14
C GLN A 177 0.64 -21.46 8.18
N SER A 178 0.55 -21.00 6.93
CA SER A 178 1.57 -21.23 5.91
C SER A 178 2.81 -20.33 6.07
N LYS A 179 2.75 -19.31 6.94
CA LYS A 179 3.75 -18.25 7.10
C LYS A 179 4.14 -17.61 5.78
N LYS A 180 3.16 -17.39 4.91
CA LYS A 180 3.36 -16.87 3.56
C LYS A 180 2.20 -15.98 3.18
N LEU A 181 2.48 -14.75 2.78
CA LEU A 181 1.45 -13.84 2.30
C LEU A 181 1.13 -14.21 0.84
N THR A 182 -0.14 -14.47 0.58
CA THR A 182 -0.66 -14.80 -0.75
C THR A 182 -1.68 -13.75 -1.13
N ARG A 183 -1.43 -13.04 -2.23
CA ARG A 183 -2.29 -11.94 -2.69
C ARG A 183 -3.68 -12.47 -3.08
N PHE A 184 -4.70 -11.66 -2.83
CA PHE A 184 -6.09 -11.92 -3.18
C PHE A 184 -6.79 -10.58 -3.43
N GLU A 185 -8.02 -10.64 -3.93
CA GLU A 185 -8.88 -9.46 -4.10
C GLU A 185 -9.96 -9.45 -3.01
N ILE A 186 -10.34 -8.26 -2.55
CA ILE A 186 -11.41 -8.02 -1.57
C ILE A 186 -12.70 -7.60 -2.23
#